data_AF-A0A7J8XCK0-F1
#
_entry.id   AF-A0A7J8XCK0-F1
#
_cell.length_a   1.000
_cell.length_b   1.000
_cell.length_c   1.000
_cell.angle_alpha   90.00
_cell.angle_beta   90.00
_cell.angle_gamma   90.00
#
_symmetry.space_group_name_H-M   'P 1'
#
loop_
_entity.id
_entity.type
_entity.pdbx_description
1 polymer ?
#
loop_
_entity_poly.entity_id
_entity_poly.type
_entity_poly.pdbx_seq_one_letter_code
_entity_poly.pdbx_strand_id
1 'polypeptide(L)'
;MCSSYYDASGVEKDLNDGERAKFELIIQGMAASNLSCIALAHKQVQEKEYDDLKEKKQVDGKSLTLLGVVGTKDPCKPGVKKQWKIANIFGSKHQNDH
;
A
#
# COMPACT_ATOMS: atom_id res chain seq x y z
N MET A 1 -9.36 -5.20 -10.11
CA MET A 1 -7.96 -4.76 -9.96
C MET A 1 -7.77 -3.48 -10.76
N CYS A 2 -6.88 -2.60 -10.31
CA CYS A 2 -6.53 -1.40 -11.04
C CYS A 2 -5.82 -1.74 -12.36
N SER A 3 -6.12 -0.98 -13.41
CA SER A 3 -5.47 -1.03 -14.72
C SER A 3 -4.58 0.17 -14.99
N SER A 4 -4.80 1.27 -14.25
CA SER A 4 -4.05 2.52 -14.35
C SER A 4 -3.75 3.11 -12.97
N TYR A 5 -2.91 4.14 -12.94
CA TYR A 5 -2.56 4.91 -11.74
C TYR A 5 -2.24 6.36 -12.10
N TYR A 6 -2.31 7.27 -11.11
CA TYR A 6 -1.77 8.62 -11.26
C TYR A 6 -0.32 8.69 -10.80
N ASP A 7 0.53 9.30 -11.62
CA ASP A 7 1.88 9.65 -11.18
C ASP A 7 1.91 10.92 -10.33
N ALA A 8 3.09 11.30 -9.85
CA ALA A 8 3.29 12.49 -9.02
C ALA A 8 2.90 13.81 -9.70
N SER A 9 2.75 13.83 -11.03
CA SER A 9 2.26 14.99 -11.79
C SER A 9 0.74 14.99 -11.98
N GLY A 10 0.04 13.95 -11.49
CA GLY A 10 -1.39 13.77 -11.66
C GLY A 10 -1.78 13.26 -13.05
N VAL A 11 -0.82 12.74 -13.82
CA VAL A 11 -1.09 12.16 -15.14
C VAL A 11 -1.43 10.68 -14.98
N GLU A 12 -2.53 10.27 -15.58
CA GLU A 12 -2.95 8.87 -15.61
C GLU A 12 -2.03 8.05 -16.52
N LYS A 13 -1.56 6.93 -16.01
CA LYS A 13 -0.67 6.00 -16.70
C LYS A 13 -1.14 4.57 -16.53
N ASP A 14 -0.82 3.73 -17.50
CA ASP A 14 -1.09 2.31 -17.44
C ASP A 14 -0.30 1.64 -16.31
N LEU A 15 -0.99 0.84 -15.51
CA LEU A 15 -0.41 0.03 -14.45
C LEU A 15 0.12 -1.28 -15.04
N ASN A 16 1.16 -1.17 -15.87
CA ASN A 16 1.85 -2.31 -16.46
C ASN A 16 2.63 -3.12 -15.40
N ASP A 17 3.21 -4.25 -15.83
CA ASP A 17 3.91 -5.17 -14.92
C ASP A 17 5.11 -4.53 -14.21
N GLY A 18 5.82 -3.60 -14.88
CA GLY A 18 6.93 -2.88 -14.28
C GLY A 18 6.49 -1.90 -13.18
N GLU A 19 5.42 -1.14 -13.44
CA GLU A 19 4.85 -0.24 -12.45
C GLU A 19 4.21 -1.01 -11.29
N ARG A 20 3.54 -2.12 -11.58
CA ARG A 20 3.01 -3.04 -10.57
C ARG A 20 4.11 -3.57 -9.65
N ALA A 21 5.25 -3.99 -10.19
CA ALA A 21 6.38 -4.44 -9.40
C ALA A 21 6.93 -3.33 -8.48
N LYS A 22 6.96 -2.07 -8.94
CA LYS A 22 7.35 -0.93 -8.09
C LYS A 22 6.39 -0.73 -6.92
N PHE A 23 5.08 -0.76 -7.16
CA PHE A 23 4.10 -0.66 -6.07
C PHE A 23 4.19 -1.84 -5.09
N GLU A 24 4.45 -3.04 -5.59
CA GLU A 24 4.66 -4.21 -4.74
C GLU A 24 5.87 -4.05 -3.83
N LEU A 25 7.00 -3.55 -4.34
CA LEU A 25 8.18 -3.24 -3.53
C LEU A 25 7.88 -2.17 -2.46
N ILE A 26 7.11 -1.14 -2.79
CA ILE A 26 6.70 -0.10 -1.83
C ILE A 26 5.85 -0.73 -0.72
N ILE A 27 4.85 -1.54 -1.08
CA ILE A 27 3.97 -2.21 -0.12
C ILE A 27 4.76 -3.18 0.77
N GLN A 28 5.68 -3.94 0.20
CA GLN A 28 6.57 -4.82 0.96
C GLN A 28 7.44 -4.02 1.96
N GLY A 29 7.97 -2.86 1.55
CA GLY A 29 8.70 -1.96 2.43
C GLY A 29 7.85 -1.40 3.58
N MET A 30 6.58 -1.06 3.28
CA MET A 30 5.62 -0.64 4.31
C MET A 30 5.30 -1.77 5.30
N ALA A 31 5.09 -3.00 4.80
CA ALA A 31 4.85 -4.17 5.63
C ALA A 31 6.08 -4.50 6.51
N ALA A 32 7.29 -4.44 5.96
CA ALA A 32 8.53 -4.63 6.71
C ALA A 32 8.72 -3.57 7.81
N SER A 33 8.13 -2.39 7.63
CA SER A 33 8.11 -1.30 8.62
C SER A 33 6.97 -1.42 9.66
N ASN A 34 6.24 -2.54 9.63
CA ASN A 34 5.07 -2.82 10.47
C ASN A 34 3.99 -1.73 10.33
N LEU A 35 3.73 -1.31 9.08
CA LEU A 35 2.63 -0.42 8.72
C LEU A 35 1.48 -1.24 8.10
N SER A 36 0.25 -0.89 8.46
CA SER A 36 -0.94 -1.33 7.75
C SER A 36 -1.09 -0.50 6.47
N CYS A 37 -1.33 -1.15 5.33
CA CYS A 37 -1.41 -0.47 4.03
C CYS A 37 -2.86 -0.29 3.58
N ILE A 38 -3.22 0.91 3.15
CA ILE A 38 -4.53 1.24 2.56
C ILE A 38 -4.29 1.78 1.16
N ALA A 39 -4.91 1.17 0.15
CA ALA A 39 -4.88 1.66 -1.23
C ALA A 39 -6.19 2.38 -1.58
N LEU A 40 -6.08 3.54 -2.21
CA LEU A 40 -7.21 4.33 -2.69
C LEU A 40 -7.27 4.26 -4.22
N ALA A 41 -8.45 4.00 -4.77
CA ALA A 41 -8.68 3.92 -6.20
C ALA A 41 -10.10 4.40 -6.53
N HIS A 42 -10.31 4.83 -7.78
CA HIS A 42 -11.62 5.25 -8.27
C HIS A 42 -11.87 4.75 -9.70
N LYS A 43 -13.10 4.92 -10.16
CA LYS A 43 -13.51 4.76 -11.55
C LYS A 43 -14.29 5.99 -11.95
N GLN A 44 -13.90 6.64 -13.04
CA GLN A 44 -14.72 7.67 -13.64
C GLN A 44 -15.75 7.00 -14.55
N VAL A 45 -17.03 7.28 -14.32
CA VAL A 45 -18.15 6.70 -15.08
C VAL A 45 -18.93 7.81 -15.75
N GLN A 46 -19.45 7.54 -16.95
CA GLN A 46 -20.32 8.50 -17.61
C GLN A 46 -21.67 8.55 -16.89
N GLU A 47 -22.37 9.68 -16.97
CA GLU A 47 -23.64 9.91 -16.25
C GLU A 47 -24.69 8.83 -16.53
N LYS A 48 -24.79 8.36 -17.78
CA LYS A 48 -25.69 7.27 -18.16
C LYS A 48 -25.35 5.94 -17.49
N GLU A 49 -24.06 5.65 -17.35
CA GLU A 49 -23.59 4.43 -16.68
C GLU A 49 -23.71 4.56 -15.15
N TYR A 50 -23.59 5.79 -14.62
CA TYR A 50 -23.75 6.08 -13.21
C TYR A 50 -25.16 5.75 -12.70
N ASP A 51 -26.22 6.07 -13.45
CA ASP A 51 -27.58 5.74 -13.05
C ASP A 51 -27.79 4.22 -12.93
N ASP A 52 -27.28 3.45 -13.89
CA ASP A 52 -27.31 1.98 -13.84
C ASP A 52 -26.53 1.41 -12.64
N LEU A 53 -25.36 1.99 -12.34
CA LEU A 53 -24.52 1.58 -11.21
C LEU A 53 -25.14 1.97 -9.86
N LYS A 54 -25.83 3.11 -9.81
CA LYS A 54 -26.51 3.62 -8.62
C LYS A 54 -27.68 2.72 -8.24
N GLU A 55 -28.45 2.25 -9.22
CA GLU A 55 -29.51 1.26 -8.98
C GLU A 55 -28.94 -0.08 -8.50
N LYS A 56 -27.82 -0.52 -9.09
CA LYS A 56 -27.14 -1.78 -8.73
C LYS A 56 -26.31 -1.71 -7.45
N LYS A 57 -26.05 -0.50 -6.91
CA LYS A 57 -25.15 -0.22 -5.78
C LYS A 57 -23.77 -0.88 -5.88
N GLN A 58 -23.29 -1.14 -7.09
CA GLN A 58 -22.01 -1.77 -7.33
C GLN A 58 -21.30 -1.08 -8.48
N VAL A 59 -20.03 -0.80 -8.26
CA VAL A 59 -19.06 -0.50 -9.31
C VAL A 59 -18.37 -1.82 -9.62
N ASP A 60 -18.29 -2.20 -10.90
CA ASP A 60 -17.48 -3.36 -11.25
C ASP A 60 -16.04 -3.10 -10.77
N GLY A 61 -15.45 -4.04 -10.03
CA GLY A 61 -14.11 -3.87 -9.48
C GLY A 61 -13.01 -3.94 -10.54
N LYS A 62 -13.34 -3.77 -11.83
CA LYS A 62 -12.45 -3.89 -12.97
C LYS A 62 -12.08 -2.50 -13.48
N SER A 63 -10.87 -2.38 -14.01
CA SER A 63 -10.38 -1.17 -14.66
C SER A 63 -10.47 0.10 -13.80
N LEU A 64 -10.02 0.00 -12.54
CA LEU A 64 -9.91 1.14 -11.65
C LEU A 64 -8.59 1.90 -11.87
N THR A 65 -8.58 3.18 -11.52
CA THR A 65 -7.38 4.03 -11.48
C THR A 65 -6.90 4.16 -10.03
N LEU A 66 -5.66 3.75 -9.76
CA LEU A 66 -5.02 3.85 -8.45
C LEU A 66 -4.59 5.30 -8.17
N LEU A 67 -5.08 5.85 -7.05
CA LEU A 67 -4.70 7.19 -6.57
C LEU A 67 -3.44 7.15 -5.71
N GLY A 68 -3.29 6.12 -4.88
CA GLY A 68 -2.13 5.99 -4.01
C GLY A 68 -2.29 4.93 -2.93
N VAL A 69 -1.19 4.72 -2.20
CA VAL A 69 -1.12 3.79 -1.07
C VAL A 69 -0.61 4.54 0.15
N VAL A 70 -1.29 4.36 1.28
CA VAL A 70 -0.98 5.00 2.56
C VAL A 70 -0.61 3.93 3.56
N GLY A 71 0.56 4.08 4.19
CA GLY A 71 1.00 3.26 5.30
C GLY A 71 0.61 3.90 6.63
N THR A 72 -0.24 3.25 7.40
CA THR A 72 -0.64 3.70 8.74
C THR A 72 0.07 2.87 9.79
N LYS A 73 0.75 3.53 10.73
CA LYS A 73 1.24 2.86 11.93
C LYS A 73 0.05 2.68 12.86
N ASP A 74 -0.24 1.45 13.25
CA ASP A 74 -1.21 1.23 14.32
C ASP A 74 -0.75 2.07 15.53
N PRO A 75 -1.58 2.98 16.06
CA PRO A 75 -1.26 3.62 17.31
C PRO A 75 -1.14 2.49 18.31
N CYS A 76 0.08 2.28 18.83
CA CYS A 76 0.34 1.26 19.84
C CYS A 76 -0.71 1.45 20.92
N LYS A 77 -1.61 0.46 21.09
CA LYS A 77 -2.75 0.53 22.01
C LYS A 77 -2.28 1.18 23.30
N PRO A 78 -2.83 2.35 23.71
CA PRO A 78 -2.40 3.03 24.92
C PRO A 78 -2.73 2.11 26.10
N GLY A 79 -1.73 1.37 26.56
CA GLY A 79 -1.90 0.23 27.45
C GLY A 79 -0.69 -0.70 27.47
N VAL A 80 0.07 -0.77 26.37
CA VAL A 80 1.36 -1.47 26.36
C VAL A 80 2.50 -0.47 26.47
N LYS A 81 2.79 -0.02 27.70
CA LYS A 81 4.11 0.54 28.03
C LYS A 81 5.15 -0.55 27.76
N LYS A 82 5.73 -0.58 26.56
CA LYS A 82 6.89 -1.44 26.29
C LYS A 82 8.07 -0.89 27.10
N GLN A 83 8.42 -1.62 28.14
CA GLN A 83 9.72 -1.58 28.79
C GLN A 83 10.76 -1.71 27.68
N TRP A 84 11.60 -0.69 27.53
CA TRP A 84 12.78 -0.75 26.67
C TRP A 84 13.69 -1.84 27.23
N LYS A 85 13.83 -2.96 26.52
CA LYS A 85 14.93 -3.88 26.78
C LYS A 85 16.18 -3.19 26.28
N ILE A 86 17.04 -2.82 27.22
CA ILE A 86 18.46 -2.54 26.96
C ILE A 86 19.03 -3.85 26.42
N ALA A 87 19.23 -3.94 25.10
CA ALA A 87 20.00 -5.03 24.53
C ALA A 87 21.48 -4.62 24.65
N ASN A 88 22.12 -5.27 25.62
CA ASN A 88 23.53 -5.33 25.92
C ASN A 88 24.49 -4.93 24.78
N ILE A 89 25.39 -4.02 25.15
CA ILE A 89 26.81 -4.06 24.83
C ILE A 89 27.31 -5.50 25.06
N PHE A 90 27.90 -6.13 24.03
CA PHE A 90 28.90 -7.23 24.01
C PHE A 90 28.61 -8.27 22.91
N GLY A 91 29.61 -8.51 22.05
CA GLY A 91 29.74 -9.79 21.34
C GLY A 91 30.05 -9.67 19.86
N SER A 92 31.31 -9.39 19.54
CA SER A 92 31.89 -9.44 18.20
C SER A 92 31.62 -10.76 17.47
N LYS A 93 31.53 -10.62 16.14
CA LYS A 93 31.53 -11.64 15.08
C LYS A 93 32.22 -12.96 15.45
N HIS A 94 31.49 -14.06 15.32
CA HIS A 94 32.05 -15.40 15.16
C HIS A 94 32.31 -15.60 13.65
N GLN A 95 33.58 -15.54 13.23
CA GLN A 95 34.07 -16.15 11.99
C GLN A 95 35.45 -16.72 12.34
N ASN A 96 35.55 -18.04 12.44
CA ASN A 96 36.82 -18.73 12.27
C ASN A 96 36.63 -19.61 11.05
N ASP A 97 37.29 -19.20 9.97
CA ASP A 97 37.67 -20.07 8.87
C ASP A 97 38.90 -20.90 9.29
N HIS A 98 38.97 -22.12 8.73
CA HIS A 98 39.95 -23.20 8.91
C HIS A 98 39.76 -24.14 10.11
#